data_AF-A0A533RRA1-F1
#
_entry.id   AF-A0A533RRA1-F1
#
_cell.length_a   1.000
_cell.length_b   1.000
_cell.length_c   1.000
_cell.angle_alpha   90.00
_cell.angle_beta   90.00
_cell.angle_gamma   90.00
#
_symmetry.space_group_name_H-M   'P 1'
#
loop_
_entity.id
_entity.type
_entity.pdbx_description
1 polymer ?
#
loop_
_entity_poly.entity_id
_entity_poly.type
_entity_poly.pdbx_seq_one_letter_code
_entity_poly.pdbx_strand_id
1 'polypeptide(L)' 'VWNVYKNIAPKDCESIELPEGIKVMRSTNVAITKSSRNRELAQSFIDFLRSEEGKRFYLKWGWMVA' A
#
# COMPACT_ATOMS: atom_id res chain seq x y z
N VAL A 1 1.97 -6.50 3.58
CA VAL A 1 0.85 -6.69 4.54
C VAL A 1 1.34 -7.55 5.69
N TRP A 2 2.15 -6.97 6.58
CA TRP A 2 2.66 -7.66 7.77
C TRP A 2 2.41 -6.84 9.06
N ASN A 3 1.93 -5.60 8.93
CA ASN A 3 1.57 -4.72 10.06
C ASN A 3 0.12 -4.91 10.55
N VAL A 4 -0.62 -5.89 10.04
CA VAL A 4 -2.01 -6.12 10.47
C VAL A 4 -2.06 -6.35 11.98
N TYR A 5 -1.22 -7.26 12.48
CA TYR A 5 -1.13 -7.58 13.92
C TYR A 5 -0.67 -6.40 14.79
N LYS A 6 0.16 -5.51 14.24
CA LYS A 6 0.54 -4.25 14.90
C LYS A 6 -0.65 -3.30 15.10
N ASN A 7 -1.66 -3.34 14.23
CA ASN A 7 -2.83 -2.47 14.33
C ASN A 7 -4.00 -3.13 15.10
N ILE A 8 -4.17 -4.46 14.99
CA ILE A 8 -5.33 -5.15 15.58
C ILE A 8 -5.08 -5.71 16.98
N ALA A 9 -3.83 -6.09 17.30
CA ALA A 9 -3.48 -6.72 18.58
C ALA A 9 -2.04 -6.34 19.01
N PRO A 10 -1.73 -5.04 19.17
CA PRO A 10 -0.37 -4.57 19.44
C PRO A 10 0.24 -5.06 20.76
N LYS A 11 -0.60 -5.51 21.70
CA LYS A 11 -0.14 -6.03 23.00
C LYS A 11 0.17 -7.53 22.96
N ASP A 12 -0.36 -8.23 21.96
CA ASP A 12 -0.31 -9.69 21.87
C ASP A 12 0.67 -10.18 20.78
N CYS A 13 1.23 -9.26 20.00
CA CYS A 13 2.11 -9.56 18.88
C CYS A 13 3.25 -8.54 18.77
N GLU A 14 4.48 -9.05 18.65
CA GLU A 14 5.66 -8.26 18.32
C GLU A 14 5.99 -8.38 16.83
N SER A 15 6.39 -7.28 16.21
CA SER A 15 6.90 -7.28 14.84
C SER A 15 8.42 -7.37 14.86
N ILE A 16 8.98 -8.41 14.23
CA ILE A 16 10.42 -8.56 14.02
C ILE A 16 10.80 -8.25 12.58
N GLU A 17 11.96 -7.63 12.39
CA GLU A 17 12.51 -7.37 11.05
C GLU A 17 13.02 -8.67 10.43
N LEU A 18 12.65 -8.93 9.17
CA LEU A 18 13.16 -10.10 8.44
C LEU A 18 14.63 -9.87 8.04
N PRO A 19 15.50 -10.90 8.05
CA PRO A 19 16.83 -10.81 7.47
C PRO A 19 16.80 -10.41 5.99
N GLU A 20 17.74 -9.56 5.57
CA GLU A 20 17.76 -8.95 4.22
C GLU A 20 17.68 -10.00 3.10
N GLY A 21 18.41 -11.12 3.24
CA GLY A 21 18.44 -12.18 2.22
C GLY A 21 17.13 -12.92 2.01
N ILE A 22 16.13 -12.73 2.87
CA ILE A 22 14.79 -13.33 2.73
C ILE A 22 13.67 -12.29 2.62
N LYS A 23 14.01 -10.98 2.57
CA LYS A 23 13.00 -9.93 2.39
C LYS A 23 12.41 -10.01 0.99
N VAL A 24 11.08 -10.09 0.92
CA VAL A 24 10.33 -10.03 -0.34
C VAL A 24 9.67 -8.67 -0.46
N MET A 25 10.16 -7.87 -1.41
CA MET A 25 9.56 -6.58 -1.75
C MET A 25 8.27 -6.80 -2.53
N ARG A 26 7.20 -6.09 -2.14
CA ARG A 26 5.89 -6.15 -2.80
C ARG A 26 5.41 -4.75 -3.12
N SER A 27 4.88 -4.55 -4.32
CA SER A 27 4.27 -3.30 -4.75
C SER A 27 2.74 -3.33 -4.65
N THR A 28 2.12 -2.16 -4.71
CA THR A 28 0.66 -1.97 -4.79
C THR A 28 0.30 -1.44 -6.17
N ASN A 29 0.40 -2.29 -7.19
CA ASN A 29 0.09 -1.89 -8.56
C ASN A 29 -1.41 -1.65 -8.73
N VAL A 30 -1.77 -0.62 -9.50
CA VAL A 30 -3.15 -0.26 -9.83
C VAL A 30 -3.29 -0.08 -11.34
N ALA A 31 -4.39 -0.57 -11.90
CA ALA A 31 -4.71 -0.46 -13.32
C ALA A 31 -6.22 -0.35 -13.54
N ILE A 32 -6.61 0.30 -14.63
CA ILE A 32 -8.02 0.40 -15.06
C ILE A 32 -8.39 -0.87 -15.82
N THR A 33 -9.50 -1.50 -15.45
CA THR A 33 -10.01 -2.68 -16.17
C THR A 33 -10.46 -2.32 -17.59
N LYS A 34 -10.37 -3.28 -18.52
CA LYS A 34 -10.81 -3.08 -19.91
C LYS A 34 -12.32 -2.79 -20.00
N SER A 35 -13.12 -3.36 -19.10
CA SER A 35 -14.58 -3.23 -19.05
C SER A 35 -15.08 -2.05 -18.22
N SER A 36 -14.19 -1.18 -17.72
CA SER A 36 -14.60 -0.03 -16.89
C SER A 36 -15.56 0.88 -17.65
N ARG A 37 -16.72 1.15 -17.04
CA ARG A 37 -17.72 2.10 -17.54
C ARG A 37 -17.41 3.55 -17.15
N ASN A 38 -16.40 3.77 -16.32
CA ASN A 38 -16.01 5.09 -15.85
C ASN A 38 -14.48 5.22 -15.81
N ARG A 39 -13.88 5.28 -17.01
CA ARG A 39 -12.43 5.29 -17.17
C ARG A 39 -11.79 6.59 -16.69
N GLU A 40 -12.45 7.72 -16.88
CA GLU A 40 -11.96 9.03 -16.46
C GLU A 40 -11.86 9.11 -14.94
N LEU A 41 -12.92 8.77 -14.21
CA LEU A 41 -12.88 8.74 -12.74
C LEU A 41 -11.82 7.75 -12.22
N ALA A 42 -11.70 6.58 -12.84
CA ALA A 42 -10.68 5.60 -12.48
C ALA A 42 -9.26 6.16 -12.69
N GLN A 43 -9.04 6.93 -13.75
CA GLN A 43 -7.77 7.61 -13.99
C GLN A 43 -7.50 8.69 -12.94
N SER A 44 -8.48 9.55 -12.63
CA SER A 44 -8.35 10.55 -11.57
C SER A 44 -8.03 9.94 -10.21
N PHE A 45 -8.57 8.75 -9.91
CA PHE A 45 -8.23 8.03 -8.70
C PHE A 45 -6.78 7.51 -8.72
N ILE A 46 -6.30 6.98 -9.84
CA ILE A 46 -4.89 6.59 -10.00
C ILE A 46 -3.96 7.80 -9.83
N ASP A 47 -4.33 8.95 -10.38
CA ASP A 47 -3.57 10.19 -10.27
C ASP A 47 -3.52 10.67 -8.80
N PHE A 48 -4.65 10.59 -8.09
CA PHE A 48 -4.70 10.83 -6.64
C PHE A 48 -3.76 9.90 -5.87
N LEU A 49 -3.78 8.59 -6.14
CA LEU A 49 -2.89 7.63 -5.47
C LEU A 49 -1.40 7.94 -5.69
N ARG A 50 -1.05 8.57 -6.82
CA ARG A 50 0.32 8.98 -7.17
C ARG A 50 0.71 10.35 -6.63
N SER A 51 -0.25 11.17 -6.23
CA SER A 51 0.00 12.49 -5.66
C SER A 51 0.70 12.39 -4.29
N GLU A 52 1.30 13.50 -3.85
CA GLU A 52 1.86 13.60 -2.50
C GLU A 52 0.80 13.37 -1.41
N GLU A 53 -0.46 13.72 -1.68
CA GLU A 53 -1.57 13.40 -0.78
C GLU A 53 -1.85 11.90 -0.69
N GLY A 54 -1.94 11.21 -1.83
CA GLY A 54 -2.10 9.76 -1.87
C GLY A 54 -0.96 9.04 -1.15
N LYS A 55 0.29 9.46 -1.41
CA LYS A 55 1.50 8.90 -0.79
C LYS A 55 1.50 8.99 0.75
N ARG A 56 0.91 10.05 1.33
CA ARG A 56 0.79 10.16 2.80
C ARG A 56 -0.01 9.00 3.42
N PHE A 57 -1.02 8.48 2.72
CA PHE A 57 -1.78 7.32 3.20
C PHE A 57 -0.95 6.04 3.16
N TYR A 58 -0.18 5.82 2.09
CA TYR A 58 0.75 4.69 2.01
C TYR A 58 1.75 4.70 3.17
N LEU A 59 2.40 5.85 3.41
CA LEU A 59 3.33 6.04 4.52
C LEU A 59 2.67 5.79 5.89
N LYS A 60 1.47 6.34 6.12
CA LYS A 60 0.71 6.15 7.37
C LYS A 60 0.51 4.67 7.72
N TRP A 61 0.34 3.81 6.71
CA TRP A 61 0.09 2.38 6.89
C TRP A 61 1.35 1.51 6.75
N GLY A 62 2.53 2.13 6.70
CA GLY A 62 3.82 1.44 6.68
C GLY A 62 4.22 0.88 5.32
N TRP A 63 3.68 1.45 4.23
CA TRP A 63 4.20 1.22 2.89
C TRP A 63 5.37 2.15 2.61
N MET A 64 6.32 1.67 1.81
CA MET A 64 7.36 2.51 1.22
C MET A 64 6.79 3.18 -0.04
N VAL A 65 7.14 4.44 -0.25
CA VAL A 65 6.86 5.18 -1.47
C VAL A 65 8.18 5.54 -2.13
N ALA A 66 8.27 5.34 -3.44
CA ALA A 66 9.39 5.75 -4.28
C ALA A 66 9.15 7.14 -4.89
#